data_AF-A0AAU9PQR6-F1
#
_entry.id   AF-A0AAU9PQR6-F1
#
_cell.length_a   1.000
_cell.length_b   1.000
_cell.length_c   1.000
_cell.angle_alpha   90.00
_cell.angle_beta   90.00
_cell.angle_gamma   90.00
#
_symmetry.space_group_name_H-M   'P 1'
#
loop_
_entity.id
_entity.type
_entity.pdbx_description
1 polymer ?
#
loop_
_entity_poly.entity_id
_entity_poly.type
_entity_poly.pdbx_seq_one_letter_code
_entity_poly.pdbx_strand_id
1 'polypeptide(L)'
;MKEGSWLLGGGWNNDLWGGELPSASSIDDITPHHPLSRMDGHMGLANSLALKLVGVTSNMQDPVGVTISRNANGEPSGLMIDSAMKVVLSCIPEVSVEERRQALDRASRCLQMGLFISNNDDQGLPFSFQRQHGHDIIQKTGRRLSQWIFLGGVKAFSDGSLGSNSAIFHKPYADEPWNIGLQVTYMESLSNMTVQSDKYGLKVAIHAIGDKANDLILDMYKSVVSTNGNRDQRFRIEHAQHLSHGSAAKFGEQGIVASVQVI
;
A
#
# COMPACT_ATOMS: atom_id res chain seq x y z
N MET A 1 9.26 22.25 16.67
CA MET A 1 8.38 21.08 16.88
C MET A 1 8.35 20.77 18.37
N LYS A 2 7.27 20.19 18.93
CA LYS A 2 7.23 19.84 20.36
C LYS A 2 8.09 18.59 20.61
N GLU A 3 8.89 18.55 21.67
CA GLU A 3 9.67 17.35 22.02
C GLU A 3 8.78 16.09 22.06
N GLY A 4 9.29 14.95 21.58
CA GLY A 4 8.54 13.69 21.48
C GLY A 4 7.51 13.61 20.34
N SER A 5 7.32 14.68 19.56
CA SER A 5 6.52 14.58 18.33
C SER A 5 7.25 13.78 17.25
N TRP A 6 6.47 13.05 16.45
CA TRP A 6 6.98 12.20 15.39
C TRP A 6 7.49 13.02 14.21
N LEU A 7 8.70 12.70 13.76
CA LEU A 7 9.26 13.17 12.50
C LEU A 7 8.90 12.18 11.41
N LEU A 8 7.96 12.58 10.56
CA LEU A 8 7.51 11.79 9.41
C LEU A 8 8.10 12.40 8.14
N GLY A 9 8.69 11.57 7.30
CA GLY A 9 9.25 11.99 6.02
C GLY A 9 9.27 10.85 5.02
N GLY A 10 9.66 11.15 3.79
CA GLY A 10 9.74 10.13 2.75
C GLY A 10 10.66 10.49 1.60
N GLY A 11 10.56 9.73 0.52
CA GLY A 11 11.20 10.03 -0.76
C GLY A 11 12.72 9.94 -0.76
N TRP A 12 13.31 9.10 0.10
CA TRP A 12 14.67 8.65 -0.16
C TRP A 12 14.66 7.51 -1.15
N ASN A 13 15.78 7.30 -1.82
CA ASN A 13 15.97 6.14 -2.67
C ASN A 13 17.45 5.73 -2.53
N ASN A 14 17.68 4.50 -2.07
CA ASN A 14 19.02 3.93 -1.93
C ASN A 14 19.79 3.92 -3.27
N ASP A 15 19.08 3.81 -4.39
CA ASP A 15 19.66 3.82 -5.73
C ASP A 15 20.35 5.14 -6.07
N LEU A 16 19.99 6.24 -5.39
CA LEU A 16 20.57 7.56 -5.64
C LEU A 16 21.96 7.74 -5.02
N TRP A 17 22.31 6.97 -3.99
CA TRP A 17 23.60 7.10 -3.30
C TRP A 17 24.45 5.83 -3.34
N GLY A 18 23.84 4.65 -3.50
CA GLY A 18 24.53 3.36 -3.54
C GLY A 18 25.23 2.99 -2.23
N GLY A 19 25.56 1.71 -2.06
CA GLY A 19 26.24 1.21 -0.87
C GLY A 19 25.30 0.62 0.18
N GLU A 20 25.66 0.74 1.46
CA GLU A 20 24.93 0.12 2.56
C GLU A 20 23.58 0.79 2.80
N LEU A 21 22.58 -0.04 3.13
CA LEU A 21 21.26 0.44 3.53
C LEU A 21 21.35 1.23 4.85
N PRO A 22 20.51 2.26 5.04
CA PRO A 22 20.56 3.08 6.23
C PRO A 22 20.13 2.30 7.48
N SER A 23 20.67 2.70 8.63
CA SER A 23 20.36 2.15 9.94
C SER A 23 19.88 3.23 10.92
N ALA A 24 19.23 2.82 12.01
CA ALA A 24 18.82 3.68 13.11
C ALA A 24 20.01 4.51 13.64
N SER A 25 21.17 3.87 13.80
CA SER A 25 22.39 4.52 14.28
C SER A 25 22.85 5.69 13.41
N SER A 26 22.52 5.69 12.11
CA SER A 26 22.88 6.78 11.20
C SER A 26 22.08 8.07 11.44
N ILE A 27 20.95 8.00 12.15
CA ILE A 27 20.03 9.13 12.36
C ILE A 27 19.72 9.43 13.84
N ASP A 28 20.16 8.56 14.76
CA ASP A 28 19.91 8.71 16.20
C ASP A 28 20.47 10.04 16.75
N ASP A 29 21.69 10.40 16.37
CA ASP A 29 22.34 11.65 16.82
C ASP A 29 21.63 12.92 16.33
N ILE A 30 20.92 12.83 15.20
CA ILE A 30 20.19 13.94 14.60
C ILE A 30 18.77 14.03 15.17
N THR A 31 18.22 12.92 15.66
CA THR A 31 16.84 12.82 16.15
C THR A 31 16.69 12.27 17.58
N PRO A 32 17.53 12.71 18.55
CA PRO A 32 17.62 12.06 19.87
C PRO A 32 16.34 12.18 20.71
N HIS A 33 15.54 13.21 20.45
CA HIS A 33 14.33 13.53 21.23
C HIS A 33 13.02 13.34 20.43
N HIS A 34 13.11 12.81 19.22
CA HIS A 34 11.98 12.70 18.30
C HIS A 34 11.95 11.33 17.64
N PRO A 35 10.89 10.52 17.84
CA PRO A 35 10.76 9.29 17.07
C PRO A 35 10.63 9.63 15.59
N LEU A 36 11.45 8.99 14.76
CA LEU A 36 11.48 9.21 13.33
C LEU A 36 11.03 7.95 12.61
N SER A 37 10.13 8.11 11.64
CA SER A 37 9.82 7.10 10.64
C SER A 37 9.88 7.72 9.26
N ARG A 38 10.70 7.14 8.37
CA ARG A 38 10.88 7.63 7.00
C ARG A 38 10.62 6.54 5.98
N MET A 39 9.74 6.80 5.01
CA MET A 39 9.26 5.76 4.08
C MET A 39 9.47 6.16 2.62
N ASP A 40 9.96 5.26 1.79
CA ASP A 40 10.03 5.45 0.34
C ASP A 40 8.86 4.79 -0.41
N GLY A 41 8.00 4.08 0.32
CA GLY A 41 6.87 3.31 -0.21
C GLY A 41 7.09 1.79 -0.19
N HIS A 42 8.33 1.34 0.03
CA HIS A 42 8.72 -0.09 0.04
C HIS A 42 9.57 -0.45 1.27
N MET A 43 10.32 0.52 1.79
CA MET A 43 11.14 0.43 2.98
C MET A 43 10.86 1.61 3.92
N GLY A 44 10.84 1.30 5.22
CA GLY A 44 10.75 2.25 6.31
C GLY A 44 12.03 2.25 7.14
N LEU A 45 12.57 3.43 7.44
CA LEU A 45 13.63 3.60 8.43
C LEU A 45 13.04 4.17 9.72
N ALA A 46 13.27 3.49 10.84
CA ALA A 46 12.92 3.92 12.18
C ALA A 46 14.17 4.11 13.04
N ASN A 47 14.24 5.22 13.77
CA ASN A 47 15.35 5.45 14.72
C ASN A 47 15.19 4.62 16.00
N SER A 48 16.23 4.56 16.83
CA SER A 48 16.24 3.73 18.04
C SER A 48 15.15 4.13 19.04
N LEU A 49 14.78 5.42 19.07
CA LEU A 49 13.67 5.89 19.90
C LEU A 49 12.32 5.33 19.42
N ALA A 50 12.06 5.34 18.11
CA ALA A 50 10.86 4.73 17.53
C ALA A 50 10.82 3.21 17.77
N LEU A 51 11.93 2.50 17.58
CA LEU A 51 12.01 1.06 17.85
C LEU A 51 11.67 0.71 19.30
N LYS A 52 12.19 1.50 20.26
CA LYS A 52 11.90 1.34 21.69
C LYS A 52 10.42 1.55 22.01
N LEU A 53 9.80 2.58 21.43
CA LEU A 53 8.37 2.86 21.64
C LEU A 53 7.46 1.73 21.14
N VAL A 54 7.87 1.08 20.05
CA VAL A 54 7.11 0.00 19.40
C VAL A 54 7.41 -1.37 20.02
N GLY A 55 8.43 -1.46 20.87
CA GLY A 55 8.80 -2.71 21.55
C GLY A 55 9.55 -3.71 20.66
N VAL A 56 10.15 -3.25 19.54
CA VAL A 56 10.99 -4.09 18.69
C VAL A 56 12.31 -4.34 19.41
N THR A 57 12.59 -5.60 19.75
CA THR A 57 13.80 -6.02 20.49
C THR A 57 14.58 -7.09 19.73
N SER A 58 15.83 -7.34 20.14
CA SER A 58 16.66 -8.42 19.62
C SER A 58 16.00 -9.81 19.75
N ASN A 59 15.12 -10.00 20.74
CA ASN A 59 14.49 -11.28 21.04
C ASN A 59 13.15 -11.48 20.31
N MET A 60 12.66 -10.48 19.60
CA MET A 60 11.43 -10.59 18.82
C MET A 60 11.68 -11.45 17.59
N GLN A 61 10.95 -12.55 17.42
CA GLN A 61 10.90 -13.24 16.13
C GLN A 61 10.10 -12.40 15.13
N ASP A 62 10.59 -12.37 13.90
CA ASP A 62 9.93 -11.70 12.81
C ASP A 62 8.54 -12.33 12.56
N PRO A 63 7.45 -11.54 12.54
CA PRO A 63 6.12 -12.06 12.18
C PRO A 63 6.11 -12.70 10.79
N VAL A 64 5.17 -13.60 10.53
CA VAL A 64 5.06 -14.25 9.22
C VAL A 64 4.84 -13.20 8.12
N GLY A 65 5.73 -13.17 7.13
CA GLY A 65 5.68 -12.22 5.99
C GLY A 65 6.23 -10.82 6.30
N VAL A 66 6.86 -10.65 7.46
CA VAL A 66 7.52 -9.43 7.92
C VAL A 66 9.02 -9.70 7.99
N THR A 67 9.84 -8.84 7.39
CA THR A 67 11.30 -8.90 7.56
C THR A 67 11.76 -7.64 8.29
N ILE A 68 12.34 -7.81 9.48
CA ILE A 68 13.01 -6.74 10.21
C ILE A 68 14.50 -6.93 10.00
N SER A 69 15.14 -6.01 9.29
CA SER A 69 16.57 -6.10 9.04
C SER A 69 17.36 -5.97 10.34
N ARG A 70 18.36 -6.83 10.54
CA ARG A 70 19.20 -6.88 11.74
C ARG A 70 20.67 -6.70 11.39
N ASN A 71 21.43 -6.10 12.31
CA ASN A 71 22.88 -5.98 12.18
C ASN A 71 23.58 -7.32 12.45
N ALA A 72 24.91 -7.36 12.29
CA ALA A 72 25.73 -8.55 12.52
C ALA A 72 25.63 -9.13 13.96
N ASN A 73 25.16 -8.32 14.93
CA ASN A 73 24.97 -8.72 16.33
C ASN A 73 23.54 -9.22 16.61
N GLY A 74 22.66 -9.27 15.60
CA GLY A 74 21.26 -9.68 15.74
C GLY A 74 20.33 -8.59 16.27
N GLU A 75 20.80 -7.34 16.39
CA GLU A 75 19.97 -6.22 16.83
C GLU A 75 19.20 -5.61 15.66
N PRO A 76 17.95 -5.16 15.86
CA PRO A 76 17.18 -4.48 14.83
C PRO A 76 17.92 -3.25 14.28
N SER A 77 18.16 -3.24 12.96
CA SER A 77 18.88 -2.15 12.28
C SER A 77 18.04 -0.87 12.16
N GLY A 78 16.73 -0.94 12.39
CA GLY A 78 15.79 0.15 12.12
C GLY A 78 15.19 0.14 10.72
N LEU A 79 15.73 -0.67 9.80
CA LEU A 79 15.18 -0.85 8.47
C LEU A 79 14.06 -1.92 8.47
N MET A 80 12.91 -1.54 7.94
CA MET A 80 11.68 -2.34 7.85
C MET A 80 11.23 -2.43 6.41
N ILE A 81 10.83 -3.62 5.97
CA ILE A 81 10.46 -3.89 4.59
C ILE A 81 8.97 -4.29 4.52
N ASP A 82 8.22 -3.72 3.57
CA ASP A 82 6.81 -4.01 3.32
C ASP A 82 5.93 -3.98 4.60
N SER A 83 5.34 -5.13 4.94
CA SER A 83 4.41 -5.27 6.05
C SER A 83 5.11 -5.10 7.42
N ALA A 84 6.44 -5.15 7.47
CA ALA A 84 7.21 -4.83 8.68
C ALA A 84 7.00 -3.38 9.12
N MET A 85 6.83 -2.47 8.16
CA MET A 85 6.62 -1.05 8.42
C MET A 85 5.36 -0.82 9.28
N LYS A 86 4.42 -1.78 9.26
CA LYS A 86 3.19 -1.72 10.05
C LYS A 86 3.44 -1.68 11.55
N VAL A 87 4.50 -2.36 11.99
CA VAL A 87 4.90 -2.40 13.40
C VAL A 87 5.10 -0.97 13.90
N VAL A 88 5.83 -0.14 13.15
CA VAL A 88 6.09 1.26 13.53
C VAL A 88 4.88 2.15 13.34
N LEU A 89 4.15 2.10 12.20
CA LEU A 89 3.04 3.06 12.07
C LEU A 89 1.87 2.81 13.03
N SER A 90 1.77 1.63 13.66
CA SER A 90 0.76 1.38 14.69
C SER A 90 0.96 2.21 15.96
N CYS A 91 2.17 2.74 16.19
CA CYS A 91 2.50 3.60 17.33
C CYS A 91 2.55 5.09 16.96
N ILE A 92 2.36 5.45 15.69
CA ILE A 92 2.28 6.84 15.26
C ILE A 92 0.89 7.37 15.64
N PRO A 93 0.80 8.49 16.39
CA PRO A 93 -0.49 9.07 16.75
C PRO A 93 -1.34 9.37 15.51
N GLU A 94 -2.66 9.13 15.61
CA GLU A 94 -3.56 9.49 14.52
C GLU A 94 -3.48 10.98 14.21
N VAL A 95 -3.33 11.29 12.91
CA VAL A 95 -3.37 12.67 12.41
C VAL A 95 -4.74 13.27 12.71
N SER A 96 -4.74 14.45 13.36
CA SER A 96 -5.99 15.12 13.75
C SER A 96 -6.84 15.48 12.53
N VAL A 97 -8.16 15.62 12.74
CA VAL A 97 -9.09 16.03 11.67
C VAL A 97 -8.66 17.35 11.04
N GLU A 98 -8.16 18.29 11.84
CA GLU A 98 -7.70 19.59 11.36
C GLU A 98 -6.43 19.47 10.50
N GLU A 99 -5.47 18.64 10.88
CA GLU A 99 -4.28 18.37 10.07
C GLU A 99 -4.64 17.66 8.76
N ARG A 100 -5.56 16.69 8.79
CA ARG A 100 -6.08 16.04 7.56
C ARG A 100 -6.76 17.05 6.64
N ARG A 101 -7.55 17.98 7.20
CA ARG A 101 -8.21 19.07 6.46
C ARG A 101 -7.18 19.99 5.80
N GLN A 102 -6.15 20.41 6.53
CA GLN A 102 -5.07 21.23 5.98
C GLN A 102 -4.27 20.51 4.91
N ALA A 103 -4.00 19.21 5.09
CA ALA A 103 -3.33 18.38 4.09
C ALA A 103 -4.17 18.29 2.80
N LEU A 104 -5.49 18.03 2.94
CA LEU A 104 -6.41 17.98 1.79
C LEU A 104 -6.50 19.34 1.07
N ASP A 105 -6.54 20.44 1.81
CA ASP A 105 -6.56 21.80 1.27
C ASP A 105 -5.24 22.15 0.53
N ARG A 106 -4.09 21.68 1.02
CA ARG A 106 -2.81 21.82 0.30
C ARG A 106 -2.80 20.97 -0.97
N ALA A 107 -3.27 19.72 -0.90
CA ALA A 107 -3.32 18.83 -2.05
C ALA A 107 -4.31 19.31 -3.13
N SER A 108 -5.47 19.84 -2.74
CA SER A 108 -6.50 20.32 -3.66
C SER A 108 -6.07 21.55 -4.47
N ARG A 109 -5.15 22.38 -3.94
CA ARG A 109 -4.52 23.46 -4.71
C ARG A 109 -3.65 22.97 -5.87
N CYS A 110 -3.23 21.70 -5.84
CA CYS A 110 -2.38 21.12 -6.87
C CYS A 110 -3.17 20.31 -7.91
N LEU A 111 -4.42 19.89 -7.63
CA LEU A 111 -5.21 19.00 -8.49
C LEU A 111 -6.74 19.16 -8.30
N GLN A 112 -7.53 19.08 -9.39
CA GLN A 112 -8.97 18.76 -9.31
C GLN A 112 -9.11 17.26 -8.99
N MET A 113 -9.44 16.92 -7.74
CA MET A 113 -9.43 15.53 -7.27
C MET A 113 -10.84 14.94 -7.12
N GLY A 114 -11.06 13.78 -7.74
CA GLY A 114 -12.10 12.83 -7.30
C GLY A 114 -11.55 11.98 -6.16
N LEU A 115 -12.20 12.00 -5.00
CA LEU A 115 -11.76 11.23 -3.83
C LEU A 115 -12.14 9.75 -4.00
N PHE A 116 -11.16 8.86 -4.14
CA PHE A 116 -11.41 7.46 -3.85
C PHE A 116 -11.53 7.32 -2.33
N ILE A 117 -12.47 6.51 -1.84
CA ILE A 117 -12.37 6.03 -0.46
C ILE A 117 -11.22 5.03 -0.48
N SER A 118 -10.02 5.58 -0.33
CA SER A 118 -8.80 4.86 -0.06
C SER A 118 -8.46 5.27 1.36
N ASN A 119 -8.72 4.39 2.30
CA ASN A 119 -7.92 4.38 3.51
C ASN A 119 -6.62 3.73 3.08
N ASN A 120 -5.64 4.56 2.71
CA ASN A 120 -4.25 4.17 2.56
C ASN A 120 -3.71 3.86 3.95
N ASP A 121 -4.20 2.77 4.51
CA ASP A 121 -3.68 2.26 5.76
C ASP A 121 -3.06 0.92 5.40
N ASP A 122 -1.75 0.98 5.16
CA ASP A 122 -0.85 -0.06 5.65
C ASP A 122 -1.12 -0.37 7.16
N GLN A 123 -1.91 0.46 7.86
CA GLN A 123 -2.40 0.31 9.23
C GLN A 123 -3.80 -0.30 9.45
N GLY A 124 -4.30 -1.15 8.53
CA GLY A 124 -5.04 -2.32 9.02
C GLY A 124 -6.56 -2.22 9.22
N LEU A 125 -7.30 -1.59 8.30
CA LEU A 125 -8.71 -1.98 8.10
C LEU A 125 -8.83 -2.86 6.85
N PRO A 126 -9.28 -4.11 6.98
CA PRO A 126 -9.45 -5.00 5.84
C PRO A 126 -10.31 -4.35 4.73
N PHE A 127 -10.04 -4.68 3.46
CA PHE A 127 -10.86 -4.21 2.33
C PHE A 127 -12.37 -4.52 2.51
N SER A 128 -12.71 -5.51 3.34
CA SER A 128 -14.08 -5.79 3.76
C SER A 128 -14.71 -4.67 4.58
N PHE A 129 -13.93 -4.09 5.50
CA PHE A 129 -14.32 -2.94 6.28
C PHE A 129 -14.48 -1.70 5.39
N GLN A 130 -13.56 -1.46 4.46
CA GLN A 130 -13.66 -0.31 3.53
C GLN A 130 -14.95 -0.36 2.70
N ARG A 131 -15.32 -1.55 2.20
CA ARG A 131 -16.58 -1.75 1.49
C ARG A 131 -17.78 -1.53 2.40
N GLN A 132 -17.82 -2.14 3.58
CA GLN A 132 -18.97 -2.02 4.49
C GLN A 132 -19.15 -0.59 4.96
N HIS A 133 -18.06 0.05 5.40
CA HIS A 133 -18.08 1.44 5.84
C HIS A 133 -18.40 2.40 4.69
N GLY A 134 -17.81 2.18 3.50
CA GLY A 134 -18.13 2.95 2.30
C GLY A 134 -19.59 2.80 1.90
N HIS A 135 -20.15 1.59 1.98
CA HIS A 135 -21.56 1.33 1.75
C HIS A 135 -22.45 2.06 2.76
N ASP A 136 -22.14 1.95 4.05
CA ASP A 136 -22.91 2.59 5.12
C ASP A 136 -22.89 4.12 4.99
N ILE A 137 -21.72 4.70 4.67
CA ILE A 137 -21.60 6.14 4.42
C ILE A 137 -22.43 6.53 3.20
N ILE A 138 -22.32 5.80 2.08
CA ILE A 138 -23.06 6.11 0.85
C ILE A 138 -24.57 6.00 1.08
N GLN A 139 -25.04 5.02 1.86
CA GLN A 139 -26.45 4.93 2.21
C GLN A 139 -26.92 6.12 3.06
N LYS A 140 -26.10 6.57 4.02
CA LYS A 140 -26.45 7.67 4.93
C LYS A 140 -26.35 9.05 4.30
N THR A 141 -25.37 9.26 3.42
CA THR A 141 -24.95 10.60 2.96
C THR A 141 -25.08 10.80 1.45
N GLY A 142 -25.40 9.74 0.71
CA GLY A 142 -25.30 9.73 -0.74
C GLY A 142 -23.85 9.67 -1.22
N ARG A 143 -23.65 9.58 -2.55
CA ARG A 143 -22.31 9.52 -3.14
C ARG A 143 -21.64 10.88 -3.27
N ARG A 144 -22.42 11.95 -3.43
CA ARG A 144 -21.90 13.31 -3.62
C ARG A 144 -22.00 14.04 -2.29
N LEU A 145 -20.87 14.20 -1.61
CA LEU A 145 -20.81 14.93 -0.33
C LEU A 145 -20.71 16.44 -0.54
N SER A 146 -20.14 16.87 -1.67
CA SER A 146 -20.08 18.27 -2.09
C SER A 146 -19.92 18.37 -3.61
N GLN A 147 -19.80 19.60 -4.15
CA GLN A 147 -19.46 19.79 -5.56
C GLN A 147 -18.08 19.23 -5.95
N TRP A 148 -17.20 19.02 -4.97
CA TRP A 148 -15.82 18.56 -5.16
C TRP A 148 -15.60 17.12 -4.71
N ILE A 149 -16.37 16.63 -3.74
CA ILE A 149 -16.15 15.32 -3.10
C ILE A 149 -17.21 14.33 -3.55
N PHE A 150 -16.75 13.23 -4.15
CA PHE A 150 -17.56 12.13 -4.61
C PHE A 150 -17.02 10.79 -4.13
N LEU A 151 -17.84 10.01 -3.43
CA LEU A 151 -17.54 8.65 -2.99
C LEU A 151 -17.76 7.67 -4.15
N GLY A 152 -16.68 7.37 -4.86
CA GLY A 152 -16.76 6.71 -6.17
C GLY A 152 -16.17 5.30 -6.27
N GLY A 153 -15.34 4.88 -5.31
CA GLY A 153 -14.63 3.61 -5.45
C GLY A 153 -13.84 3.21 -4.22
N VAL A 154 -13.26 2.02 -4.32
CA VAL A 154 -12.49 1.33 -3.27
C VAL A 154 -11.13 0.88 -3.84
N LYS A 155 -10.13 0.76 -2.96
CA LYS A 155 -8.75 0.38 -3.30
C LYS A 155 -8.35 -0.89 -2.56
N ALA A 156 -7.76 -1.86 -3.25
CA ALA A 156 -7.18 -3.06 -2.64
C ALA A 156 -5.74 -3.33 -3.12
N PHE A 157 -5.07 -4.29 -2.49
CA PHE A 157 -3.70 -4.71 -2.80
C PHE A 157 -3.66 -6.22 -3.06
N SER A 158 -3.09 -6.62 -4.21
CA SER A 158 -2.88 -8.04 -4.57
C SER A 158 -1.55 -8.55 -4.02
N ASP A 159 -0.46 -7.85 -4.34
CA ASP A 159 0.91 -8.16 -4.00
C ASP A 159 1.64 -6.97 -3.36
N GLY A 160 2.93 -7.16 -3.05
CA GLY A 160 3.83 -6.13 -2.55
C GLY A 160 4.55 -5.38 -3.67
N SER A 161 5.86 -5.18 -3.55
CA SER A 161 6.65 -4.38 -4.49
C SER A 161 7.84 -5.13 -5.09
N LEU A 162 8.38 -4.63 -6.20
CA LEU A 162 9.60 -5.19 -6.77
C LEU A 162 10.80 -4.94 -5.85
N GLY A 163 10.96 -3.73 -5.31
CA GLY A 163 12.15 -3.33 -4.55
C GLY A 163 12.34 -4.08 -3.23
N SER A 164 11.27 -4.69 -2.72
CA SER A 164 11.25 -5.51 -1.51
C SER A 164 11.14 -7.01 -1.79
N ASN A 165 11.28 -7.43 -3.05
CA ASN A 165 11.11 -8.81 -3.48
C ASN A 165 9.76 -9.45 -3.07
N SER A 166 8.67 -8.66 -3.02
CA SER A 166 7.35 -9.10 -2.58
C SER A 166 6.24 -8.99 -3.64
N ALA A 167 6.51 -8.40 -4.80
CA ALA A 167 5.65 -8.51 -5.97
C ALA A 167 5.56 -9.98 -6.43
N ILE A 168 4.37 -10.42 -6.83
CA ILE A 168 4.14 -11.84 -7.13
C ILE A 168 4.47 -12.14 -8.59
N PHE A 169 5.47 -12.99 -8.81
CA PHE A 169 5.93 -13.41 -10.13
C PHE A 169 5.57 -14.87 -10.44
N HIS A 170 5.48 -15.22 -11.73
CA HIS A 170 5.37 -16.62 -12.17
C HIS A 170 6.66 -17.39 -11.95
N LYS A 171 7.80 -16.71 -12.05
CA LYS A 171 9.13 -17.27 -11.83
C LYS A 171 9.73 -16.70 -10.54
N PRO A 172 10.66 -17.42 -9.91
CA PRO A 172 11.38 -16.87 -8.77
C PRO A 172 12.19 -15.61 -9.12
N TYR A 173 12.45 -14.81 -8.10
CA TYR A 173 13.39 -13.70 -8.17
C TYR A 173 14.78 -14.20 -8.54
N ALA A 174 15.54 -13.40 -9.29
CA ALA A 174 16.86 -13.80 -9.80
C ALA A 174 17.90 -13.89 -8.67
N ASP A 175 17.80 -13.00 -7.70
CA ASP A 175 18.60 -12.89 -6.49
C ASP A 175 18.06 -13.75 -5.32
N GLU A 176 16.78 -14.11 -5.35
CA GLU A 176 16.14 -15.01 -4.37
C GLU A 176 15.39 -16.18 -5.05
N PRO A 177 16.08 -17.27 -5.44
CA PRO A 177 15.49 -18.36 -6.23
C PRO A 177 14.37 -19.16 -5.56
N TRP A 178 14.15 -18.98 -4.26
CA TRP A 178 13.05 -19.57 -3.50
C TRP A 178 11.84 -18.64 -3.35
N ASN A 179 11.98 -17.37 -3.70
CA ASN A 179 10.98 -16.34 -3.51
C ASN A 179 10.24 -16.09 -4.82
N ILE A 180 8.90 -16.11 -4.78
CA ILE A 180 8.02 -15.77 -5.91
C ILE A 180 7.10 -14.57 -5.58
N GLY A 181 7.38 -13.88 -4.49
CA GLY A 181 6.59 -12.77 -3.95
C GLY A 181 5.64 -13.17 -2.82
N LEU A 182 4.89 -12.16 -2.36
CA LEU A 182 3.97 -12.24 -1.23
C LEU A 182 2.56 -11.84 -1.64
N GLN A 183 1.61 -12.71 -1.33
CA GLN A 183 0.20 -12.38 -1.45
C GLN A 183 -0.28 -11.53 -0.28
N VAL A 184 -0.50 -10.25 -0.53
CA VAL A 184 -0.96 -9.29 0.49
C VAL A 184 -2.43 -9.54 0.86
N THR A 185 -3.26 -9.88 -0.14
CA THR A 185 -4.66 -10.27 0.06
C THR A 185 -4.95 -11.59 -0.64
N TYR A 186 -5.49 -12.57 0.09
CA TYR A 186 -5.91 -13.85 -0.49
C TYR A 186 -6.90 -13.66 -1.64
N MET A 187 -6.68 -14.36 -2.76
CA MET A 187 -7.42 -14.16 -4.01
C MET A 187 -8.91 -14.46 -3.86
N GLU A 188 -9.26 -15.46 -3.06
CA GLU A 188 -10.66 -15.78 -2.76
C GLU A 188 -11.35 -14.60 -2.08
N SER A 189 -10.72 -14.04 -1.06
CA SER A 189 -11.24 -12.85 -0.36
C SER A 189 -11.30 -11.66 -1.30
N LEU A 190 -10.24 -11.38 -2.07
CA LEU A 190 -10.19 -10.27 -3.01
C LEU A 190 -11.28 -10.36 -4.08
N SER A 191 -11.50 -11.54 -4.65
CA SER A 191 -12.55 -11.81 -5.64
C SER A 191 -13.94 -11.58 -5.05
N ASN A 192 -14.23 -12.21 -3.90
CA ASN A 192 -15.53 -12.11 -3.26
C ASN A 192 -15.86 -10.64 -2.91
N MET A 193 -14.86 -9.91 -2.39
CA MET A 193 -14.99 -8.50 -2.10
C MET A 193 -15.15 -7.61 -3.35
N THR A 194 -14.49 -7.96 -4.45
CA THR A 194 -14.63 -7.25 -5.74
C THR A 194 -16.02 -7.44 -6.33
N VAL A 195 -16.55 -8.67 -6.32
CA VAL A 195 -17.92 -8.97 -6.73
C VAL A 195 -18.92 -8.10 -5.96
N GLN A 196 -18.79 -8.01 -4.64
CA GLN A 196 -19.69 -7.21 -3.82
C GLN A 196 -19.55 -5.70 -4.09
N SER A 197 -18.33 -5.17 -4.15
CA SER A 197 -18.09 -3.76 -4.44
C SER A 197 -18.63 -3.36 -5.83
N ASP A 198 -18.47 -4.23 -6.81
CA ASP A 198 -19.01 -4.04 -8.16
C ASP A 198 -20.54 -4.06 -8.18
N LYS A 199 -21.20 -4.97 -7.45
CA LYS A 199 -22.68 -4.97 -7.26
C LYS A 199 -23.19 -3.66 -6.68
N TYR A 200 -22.43 -3.03 -5.80
CA TYR A 200 -22.77 -1.72 -5.24
C TYR A 200 -22.42 -0.55 -6.17
N GLY A 201 -21.96 -0.80 -7.40
CA GLY A 201 -21.60 0.23 -8.36
C GLY A 201 -20.38 1.07 -7.93
N LEU A 202 -19.51 0.51 -7.08
CA LEU A 202 -18.23 1.14 -6.74
C LEU A 202 -17.22 0.84 -7.85
N LYS A 203 -16.35 1.80 -8.15
CA LYS A 203 -15.16 1.56 -8.98
C LYS A 203 -14.14 0.81 -8.13
N VAL A 204 -13.56 -0.26 -8.67
CA VAL A 204 -12.56 -1.06 -7.95
C VAL A 204 -11.20 -0.84 -8.60
N ALA A 205 -10.26 -0.38 -7.78
CA ALA A 205 -8.86 -0.24 -8.15
C ALA A 205 -8.00 -1.20 -7.33
N ILE A 206 -7.12 -1.96 -7.99
CA ILE A 206 -6.29 -2.98 -7.32
C ILE A 206 -4.83 -2.76 -7.68
N HIS A 207 -3.98 -2.71 -6.66
CA HIS A 207 -2.53 -2.73 -6.82
C HIS A 207 -2.07 -4.11 -7.28
N ALA A 208 -1.29 -4.14 -8.37
CA ALA A 208 -0.58 -5.33 -8.84
C ALA A 208 0.73 -4.92 -9.55
N ILE A 209 1.87 -5.38 -9.03
CA ILE A 209 3.19 -5.08 -9.60
C ILE A 209 3.74 -6.25 -10.42
N GLY A 210 3.69 -7.48 -9.89
CA GLY A 210 4.26 -8.67 -10.52
C GLY A 210 3.41 -9.22 -11.68
N ASP A 211 4.04 -9.99 -12.57
CA ASP A 211 3.39 -10.51 -13.79
C ASP A 211 2.23 -11.46 -13.47
N LYS A 212 2.43 -12.36 -12.50
CA LYS A 212 1.42 -13.26 -11.98
C LYS A 212 0.31 -12.53 -11.22
N ALA A 213 0.64 -11.47 -10.47
CA ALA A 213 -0.39 -10.65 -9.83
C ALA A 213 -1.31 -10.00 -10.88
N ASN A 214 -0.74 -9.39 -11.92
CA ASN A 214 -1.51 -8.78 -13.01
C ASN A 214 -2.42 -9.80 -13.72
N ASP A 215 -1.91 -10.98 -14.05
CA ASP A 215 -2.70 -12.04 -14.68
C ASP A 215 -3.89 -12.47 -13.82
N LEU A 216 -3.66 -12.69 -12.52
CA LEU A 216 -4.71 -13.08 -11.57
C LEU A 216 -5.81 -12.01 -11.46
N ILE A 217 -5.44 -10.73 -11.45
CA ILE A 217 -6.41 -9.63 -11.35
C ILE A 217 -7.20 -9.46 -12.66
N LEU A 218 -6.54 -9.58 -13.82
CA LEU A 218 -7.23 -9.56 -15.12
C LEU A 218 -8.27 -10.69 -15.22
N ASP A 219 -7.88 -11.92 -14.86
CA ASP A 219 -8.79 -13.07 -14.91
C ASP A 219 -9.93 -12.93 -13.88
N MET A 220 -9.65 -12.40 -12.70
CA MET A 220 -10.66 -12.10 -11.68
C MET A 220 -11.66 -11.04 -12.17
N TYR A 221 -11.22 -9.94 -12.77
CA TYR A 221 -12.13 -8.91 -13.29
C TYR A 221 -13.04 -9.48 -14.37
N LYS A 222 -12.52 -10.30 -15.28
CA LYS A 222 -13.34 -11.03 -16.25
C LYS A 222 -14.41 -11.91 -15.59
N SER A 223 -14.06 -12.60 -14.50
CA SER A 223 -15.01 -13.40 -13.72
C SER A 223 -16.07 -12.54 -13.03
N VAL A 224 -15.70 -11.36 -12.52
CA VAL A 224 -16.63 -10.41 -11.90
C VAL A 224 -17.65 -9.89 -12.92
N VAL A 225 -17.20 -9.49 -14.11
CA VAL A 225 -18.10 -9.06 -15.20
C VAL A 225 -19.05 -10.17 -15.60
N SER A 226 -18.57 -11.42 -15.66
CA SER A 226 -19.40 -12.58 -15.96
C SER A 226 -20.45 -12.84 -14.86
N THR A 227 -20.15 -12.50 -13.61
CA THR A 227 -21.03 -12.69 -12.45
C THR A 227 -22.08 -11.58 -12.30
N ASN A 228 -21.66 -10.33 -12.46
CA ASN A 228 -22.49 -9.15 -12.18
C ASN A 228 -23.07 -8.48 -13.44
N GLY A 229 -22.66 -8.95 -14.62
CA GLY A 229 -23.02 -8.36 -15.89
C GLY A 229 -22.07 -7.25 -16.34
N ASN A 230 -22.15 -6.94 -17.64
CA ASN A 230 -21.33 -5.91 -18.25
C ASN A 230 -21.96 -4.52 -18.03
N ARG A 231 -21.19 -3.60 -17.43
CA ARG A 231 -21.51 -2.19 -17.19
C ARG A 231 -20.25 -1.36 -17.47
N ASP A 232 -20.31 -0.04 -17.39
CA ASP A 232 -19.08 0.77 -17.35
C ASP A 232 -18.42 0.63 -15.96
N GLN A 233 -17.75 -0.52 -15.67
CA GLN A 233 -17.15 -0.76 -14.35
C GLN A 233 -15.96 0.16 -14.09
N ARG A 234 -15.21 0.48 -15.14
CA ARG A 234 -13.90 1.16 -15.08
C ARG A 234 -12.97 0.52 -14.05
N PHE A 235 -12.84 -0.80 -14.12
CA PHE A 235 -11.84 -1.51 -13.33
C PHE A 235 -10.45 -0.97 -13.63
N ARG A 236 -9.61 -0.90 -12.59
CA ARG A 236 -8.29 -0.31 -12.69
C ARG A 236 -7.27 -1.18 -11.99
N ILE A 237 -6.16 -1.44 -12.68
CA ILE A 237 -4.97 -2.00 -12.05
C ILE A 237 -3.97 -0.86 -11.84
N GLU A 238 -3.56 -0.65 -10.60
CA GLU A 238 -2.52 0.32 -10.25
C GLU A 238 -1.15 -0.32 -10.45
N HIS A 239 -0.19 0.50 -10.88
CA HIS A 239 1.17 0.14 -11.27
C HIS A 239 1.20 -0.60 -12.60
N ALA A 240 0.63 -1.81 -12.66
CA ALA A 240 0.69 -2.68 -13.84
C ALA A 240 2.12 -2.79 -14.41
N GLN A 241 3.11 -2.91 -13.51
CA GLN A 241 4.52 -2.67 -13.80
C GLN A 241 5.16 -3.80 -14.60
N HIS A 242 4.95 -5.06 -14.19
CA HIS A 242 5.41 -6.23 -14.93
C HIS A 242 4.21 -6.98 -15.48
N LEU A 243 4.22 -7.23 -16.78
CA LEU A 243 3.14 -7.91 -17.48
C LEU A 243 3.68 -9.15 -18.17
N SER A 244 2.98 -10.27 -18.00
CA SER A 244 3.21 -11.47 -18.81
C SER A 244 3.00 -11.16 -20.29
N HIS A 245 3.61 -11.98 -21.15
CA HIS A 245 3.41 -11.87 -22.59
C HIS A 245 1.91 -11.96 -22.94
N GLY A 246 1.41 -10.96 -23.69
CA GLY A 246 0.00 -10.86 -24.08
C GLY A 246 -0.92 -10.19 -23.04
N SER A 247 -0.50 -10.00 -21.79
CA SER A 247 -1.37 -9.42 -20.76
C SER A 247 -1.71 -7.96 -21.02
N ALA A 248 -0.83 -7.22 -21.70
CA ALA A 248 -1.13 -5.86 -22.18
C ALA A 248 -2.36 -5.82 -23.11
N ALA A 249 -2.54 -6.82 -23.98
CA ALA A 249 -3.70 -6.89 -24.88
C ALA A 249 -5.01 -7.12 -24.09
N LYS A 250 -4.97 -7.94 -23.05
CA LYS A 250 -6.12 -8.22 -22.19
C LYS A 250 -6.70 -6.95 -21.55
N PHE A 251 -5.87 -5.95 -21.21
CA PHE A 251 -6.38 -4.66 -20.70
C PHE A 251 -7.32 -3.99 -21.71
N GLY A 252 -6.91 -3.91 -22.97
CA GLY A 252 -7.71 -3.32 -24.04
C GLY A 252 -8.96 -4.12 -24.35
N GLU A 253 -8.84 -5.45 -24.47
CA GLU A 253 -9.95 -6.36 -24.74
C GLU A 253 -11.04 -6.31 -23.66
N GLN A 254 -10.64 -6.15 -22.40
CA GLN A 254 -11.54 -6.16 -21.25
C GLN A 254 -11.98 -4.75 -20.81
N GLY A 255 -11.45 -3.69 -21.43
CA GLY A 255 -11.73 -2.31 -21.04
C GLY A 255 -11.21 -1.94 -19.64
N ILE A 256 -10.13 -2.59 -19.19
CA ILE A 256 -9.51 -2.35 -17.89
C ILE A 256 -8.47 -1.23 -18.01
N VAL A 257 -8.48 -0.30 -17.06
CA VAL A 257 -7.54 0.83 -17.03
C VAL A 257 -6.23 0.39 -16.37
N ALA A 258 -5.11 0.53 -17.09
CA ALA A 258 -3.78 0.47 -16.49
C ALA A 258 -3.39 1.87 -15.99
N SER A 259 -3.15 2.01 -14.68
CA SER A 259 -2.75 3.25 -14.03
C SER A 259 -1.26 3.19 -13.71
N VAL A 260 -0.44 3.69 -14.64
CA VAL A 260 1.02 3.53 -14.65
C VAL A 260 1.72 4.78 -14.13
N GLN A 261 2.85 4.59 -13.43
CA GLN A 261 3.70 5.68 -12.94
C GLN A 261 5.01 5.66 -13.74
N VAL A 262 5.21 6.68 -14.57
CA VAL A 262 6.31 6.75 -15.55
C VAL A 262 7.48 7.63 -15.09
N ILE A 263 7.60 7.86 -13.78
CA ILE A 263 8.51 8.85 -13.19
C ILE A 263 9.55 8.14 -12.34
#